data_AF-A0A0M0BU87-F1
#
_entry.id   AF-A0A0M0BU87-F1
#
_cell.length_a   1.000
_cell.length_b   1.000
_cell.length_c   1.000
_cell.angle_alpha   90.00
_cell.angle_beta   90.00
_cell.angle_gamma   90.00
#
_symmetry.space_group_name_H-M   'P 1'
#
loop_
_entity.id
_entity.type
_entity.pdbx_description
1 polymer ?
#
loop_
_entity_poly.entity_id
_entity_poly.type
_entity_poly.pdbx_seq_one_letter_code
_entity_poly.pdbx_strand_id
1 'polypeptide(L)'
;MREYLILLKLNPGKLMETLGSLRQLSSNPIDGVDLCYNMNIFGVWDVGVWINAEDNAQVLEFVQKKVKNMAGITDVYTVPTFPHGNEPIKAEDEIKNSKDTEPVKAKA
;
A
#
# COMPACT_ATOMS: atom_id res chain seq x y z
N MET A 1 -5.71 3.72 -7.72
CA MET A 1 -4.46 4.01 -6.98
C MET A 1 -3.73 2.72 -6.75
N ARG A 2 -2.40 2.78 -6.66
CA ARG A 2 -1.52 1.65 -6.37
C ARG A 2 -1.15 1.67 -4.89
N GLU A 3 -1.07 0.49 -4.32
CA GLU A 3 -0.70 0.28 -2.92
C GLU A 3 0.82 0.22 -2.77
N TYR A 4 1.31 0.81 -1.67
CA TYR A 4 2.71 0.77 -1.29
C TYR A 4 2.84 0.55 0.21
N LEU A 5 3.79 -0.29 0.58
CA LEU A 5 4.26 -0.44 1.96
C LEU A 5 5.59 0.30 2.10
N ILE A 6 5.66 1.27 3.01
CA ILE A 6 6.89 2.00 3.32
C ILE A 6 7.36 1.55 4.70
N LEU A 7 8.58 1.01 4.76
CA LEU A 7 9.23 0.61 6.00
C LEU A 7 10.15 1.74 6.47
N LEU A 8 10.06 2.06 7.75
CA LEU A 8 10.80 3.13 8.38
C LEU A 8 11.70 2.56 9.48
N LYS A 9 12.96 2.98 9.46
CA LYS A 9 13.87 2.83 10.59
C LYS A 9 13.92 4.14 11.34
N LEU A 10 13.81 4.07 12.66
CA LEU A 10 13.78 5.21 13.56
C LEU A 10 15.06 5.28 14.39
N ASN A 11 15.46 6.50 14.71
CA ASN A 11 16.53 6.78 15.66
C ASN A 11 16.02 6.43 17.08
N PRO A 12 16.70 5.52 17.82
CA PRO A 12 16.26 5.13 19.16
C PRO A 12 16.13 6.30 20.14
N GLY A 13 16.96 7.33 20.00
CA GLY A 13 16.93 8.53 20.84
C GLY A 13 15.76 9.48 20.57
N LYS A 14 15.00 9.28 19.48
CA LYS A 14 13.86 10.13 19.08
C LYS A 14 12.56 9.36 18.87
N LEU A 15 12.53 8.09 19.25
CA LEU A 15 11.47 7.15 18.87
C LEU A 15 10.06 7.66 19.23
N MET A 16 9.86 8.16 20.45
CA MET A 16 8.54 8.67 20.89
C MET A 16 8.11 9.94 20.15
N GLU A 17 9.03 10.85 19.87
CA GLU A 17 8.80 12.09 19.11
C GLU A 17 8.41 11.76 17.66
N THR A 18 9.17 10.87 17.02
CA THR A 18 8.90 10.44 15.64
C THR A 18 7.58 9.67 15.53
N LEU A 19 7.29 8.76 16.46
CA LEU A 19 6.00 8.07 16.50
C LEU A 19 4.83 9.05 16.73
N GLY A 20 5.02 10.06 17.58
CA GLY A 20 4.04 11.14 17.76
C GLY A 20 3.76 11.87 16.45
N SER A 21 4.81 12.22 15.72
CA SER A 21 4.72 12.92 14.43
C SER A 21 4.04 12.07 13.35
N LEU A 22 4.35 10.76 13.28
CA LEU A 22 3.72 9.83 12.35
C LEU A 22 2.22 9.68 12.61
N ARG A 23 1.78 9.66 13.87
CA ARG A 23 0.35 9.60 14.23
C ARG A 23 -0.43 10.86 13.87
N GLN A 24 0.25 11.98 13.68
CA GLN A 24 -0.36 13.27 13.30
C GLN A 24 -0.38 13.50 11.78
N LEU A 25 0.13 12.56 10.98
CA LEU A 25 0.01 12.65 9.53
C LEU A 25 -1.47 12.70 9.12
N SER A 26 -1.78 13.63 8.23
CA SER A 26 -3.09 13.70 7.58
C SER A 26 -3.39 12.39 6.85
N SER A 27 -4.67 12.03 6.73
CA SER A 27 -5.15 10.96 5.84
C SER A 27 -4.75 11.17 4.37
N ASN A 28 -4.45 12.42 4.00
CA ASN A 28 -4.03 12.83 2.68
C ASN A 28 -2.81 13.77 2.85
N PRO A 29 -1.62 13.21 3.10
CA PRO A 29 -0.45 13.99 3.50
C PRO A 29 0.14 14.86 2.37
N ILE A 30 -0.10 14.49 1.11
CA ILE A 30 0.14 15.28 -0.11
C ILE A 30 -0.93 14.93 -1.16
N ASP A 31 -1.04 15.72 -2.22
CA ASP A 31 -1.95 15.45 -3.34
C ASP A 31 -1.61 14.11 -4.02
N GLY A 32 -2.63 13.32 -4.30
CA GLY A 32 -2.51 12.01 -4.96
C GLY A 32 -1.91 10.90 -4.08
N VAL A 33 -1.80 11.11 -2.76
CA VAL A 33 -1.41 10.09 -1.77
C VAL A 33 -2.40 10.05 -0.63
N ASP A 34 -2.98 8.89 -0.39
CA ASP A 34 -3.81 8.60 0.78
C ASP A 34 -3.03 7.72 1.76
N LEU A 35 -2.95 8.17 3.01
CA LEU A 35 -2.44 7.39 4.14
C LEU A 35 -3.54 6.45 4.64
N CYS A 36 -3.34 5.15 4.51
CA CYS A 36 -4.31 4.15 4.95
C CYS A 36 -4.15 3.83 6.44
N TYR A 37 -2.93 3.46 6.87
CA TYR A 37 -2.62 3.25 8.29
C TYR A 37 -1.11 3.18 8.55
N ASN A 38 -0.75 3.37 9.82
CA ASN A 38 0.59 3.16 10.35
C ASN A 38 0.58 1.91 11.25
N MET A 39 1.63 1.10 11.21
CA MET A 39 1.78 -0.09 12.04
C MET A 39 3.15 -0.13 12.71
N ASN A 40 3.20 -0.56 13.97
CA ASN A 40 4.47 -0.83 14.63
C ASN A 40 5.04 -2.16 14.12
N ILE A 41 6.35 -2.22 13.91
CA ILE A 41 7.06 -3.43 13.54
C ILE A 41 8.04 -3.77 14.67
N PHE A 42 8.00 -5.02 15.13
CA PHE A 42 8.99 -5.55 16.07
C PHE A 42 10.03 -6.33 15.26
N GLY A 43 11.15 -5.69 14.93
CA GLY A 43 12.20 -6.33 14.13
C GLY A 43 13.25 -5.34 13.64
N VAL A 44 13.79 -5.60 12.45
CA VAL A 44 14.80 -4.73 11.83
C VAL A 44 14.21 -3.35 11.53
N TRP A 45 12.97 -3.28 11.07
CA TRP A 45 12.21 -2.05 10.86
C TRP A 45 11.35 -1.75 12.08
N ASP A 46 11.03 -0.46 12.29
CA ASP A 46 10.32 -0.01 13.49
C ASP A 46 8.86 0.38 13.19
N VAL A 47 8.59 0.89 11.99
CA VAL A 47 7.25 1.28 11.55
C VAL A 47 7.01 0.89 10.09
N GLY A 48 5.81 0.40 9.79
CA GLY A 48 5.27 0.30 8.44
C GLY A 48 4.20 1.37 8.19
N VAL A 49 4.22 1.98 7.01
CA VAL A 49 3.23 2.96 6.55
C VAL A 49 2.60 2.41 5.27
N TRP A 50 1.29 2.20 5.29
CA TRP A 50 0.55 1.76 4.13
C TRP A 50 -0.11 2.95 3.45
N ILE A 51 0.15 3.14 2.15
CA ILE A 51 -0.42 4.22 1.37
C ILE A 51 -1.03 3.72 0.07
N ASN A 52 -1.99 4.49 -0.42
CA ASN A 52 -2.44 4.44 -1.81
C ASN A 52 -1.90 5.68 -2.52
N ALA A 53 -1.37 5.52 -3.73
CA ALA A 53 -0.92 6.65 -4.54
C ALA A 53 -1.42 6.55 -5.99
N GLU A 54 -1.56 7.68 -6.66
CA GLU A 54 -1.95 7.73 -8.08
C GLU A 54 -0.90 7.08 -8.98
N ASP A 55 0.36 7.48 -8.83
CA ASP A 55 1.49 6.90 -9.53
C ASP A 55 2.79 6.94 -8.69
N ASN A 56 3.90 6.52 -9.30
CA ASN A 56 5.19 6.36 -8.61
C ASN A 56 5.82 7.72 -8.25
N ALA A 57 5.50 8.79 -8.98
CA ALA A 57 6.04 10.12 -8.75
C ALA A 57 5.51 10.73 -7.46
N GLN A 58 4.22 10.57 -7.15
CA GLN A 58 3.66 11.06 -5.88
C GLN A 58 4.22 10.27 -4.69
N VAL A 59 4.49 8.96 -4.85
CA VAL A 59 5.17 8.18 -3.80
C VAL A 59 6.58 8.72 -3.54
N LEU A 60 7.34 8.99 -4.61
CA LEU A 60 8.68 9.55 -4.48
C LEU A 60 8.65 10.92 -3.80
N GLU A 61 7.70 11.78 -4.20
CA GLU A 61 7.49 13.08 -3.58
C GLU A 61 7.12 12.98 -2.11
N PHE A 62 6.18 12.09 -1.75
CA PHE A 62 5.79 11.84 -0.38
C PHE A 62 6.99 11.41 0.48
N VAL A 63 7.76 10.44 -0.01
CA VAL A 63 8.94 9.93 0.70
C VAL A 63 9.99 11.03 0.86
N GLN A 64 10.30 11.77 -0.19
CA GLN A 64 11.38 12.77 -0.15
C GLN A 64 10.99 14.02 0.63
N LYS A 65 9.78 14.55 0.42
CA LYS A 65 9.37 15.85 0.98
C LYS A 65 8.72 15.74 2.35
N LYS A 66 8.05 14.63 2.68
CA LYS A 66 7.37 14.45 3.97
C LYS A 66 8.13 13.49 4.87
N VAL A 67 8.32 12.25 4.42
CA VAL A 67 8.87 11.19 5.29
C VAL A 67 10.31 11.50 5.66
N LYS A 68 11.23 11.67 4.70
CA LYS A 68 12.65 11.91 4.99
C LYS A 68 12.93 13.21 5.74
N ASN A 69 12.01 14.17 5.70
CA ASN A 69 12.14 15.43 6.45
C ASN A 69 11.63 15.31 7.90
N MET A 70 11.01 14.20 8.27
CA MET A 70 10.57 13.97 9.65
C MET A 70 11.76 13.64 10.55
N ALA A 71 11.87 14.37 11.66
CA ALA A 71 12.94 14.17 12.62
C ALA A 71 12.91 12.74 13.19
N GLY A 72 14.08 12.10 13.20
CA GLY A 72 14.27 10.78 13.78
C GLY A 72 13.99 9.61 12.84
N ILE A 73 13.60 9.84 11.59
CA ILE A 73 13.66 8.79 10.55
C ILE A 73 15.10 8.67 10.07
N THR A 74 15.68 7.46 10.11
CA THR A 74 17.07 7.19 9.68
C THR A 74 17.12 6.50 8.33
N ASP A 75 16.18 5.58 8.06
CA ASP A 75 16.09 4.86 6.80
C ASP A 75 14.64 4.71 6.35
N VAL A 76 14.46 4.65 5.03
CA VAL A 76 13.16 4.46 4.38
C VAL A 76 13.32 3.43 3.27
N TYR A 77 12.44 2.43 3.26
CA TYR A 77 12.39 1.41 2.21
C TYR A 77 10.97 1.29 1.67
N THR A 78 10.78 1.67 0.41
CA THR A 78 9.46 1.70 -0.25
C THR A 78 9.27 0.44 -1.08
N VAL A 79 8.18 -0.27 -0.83
CA VAL A 79 7.79 -1.50 -1.52
C VAL A 79 6.50 -1.25 -2.30
N PRO A 80 6.53 -1.26 -3.64
CA PRO A 80 5.33 -1.37 -4.45
C PRO A 80 4.69 -2.75 -4.23
N THR A 81 3.39 -2.81 -3.91
CA THR A 81 2.72 -4.09 -3.61
C THR A 81 1.97 -4.66 -4.81
N PHE A 82 2.10 -4.04 -5.98
CA PHE A 82 1.56 -4.55 -7.24
C PHE A 82 2.60 -5.39 -7.99
N PRO A 83 2.16 -6.39 -8.77
CA PRO A 83 3.07 -7.28 -9.46
C PRO A 83 3.88 -6.52 -10.53
N HIS A 84 5.19 -6.75 -10.54
CA HIS A 84 6.05 -6.40 -11.66
C HIS A 84 6.12 -7.60 -12.61
N GLY A 85 5.48 -7.50 -13.77
CA GLY A 85 5.70 -8.44 -14.89
C GLY A 85 4.96 -9.79 -14.83
N ASN A 86 4.18 -10.05 -13.78
CA ASN A 86 3.24 -11.18 -13.76
C ASN A 86 1.82 -10.62 -13.77
N GLU A 87 1.15 -10.72 -14.92
CA GLU A 87 -0.27 -10.39 -15.06
C GLU A 87 -1.10 -11.05 -13.93
N PRO A 88 -2.19 -10.41 -13.47
CA PRO A 88 -3.04 -11.01 -12.47
C PRO A 88 -3.57 -12.37 -12.95
N ILE A 89 -3.55 -13.38 -12.06
CA ILE A 89 -4.43 -14.55 -12.21
C ILE A 89 -5.84 -13.99 -12.33
N LYS A 90 -6.48 -14.20 -13.48
CA LYS A 90 -7.88 -13.87 -13.69
C LYS A 90 -8.68 -14.61 -12.64
N ALA A 91 -9.19 -13.90 -11.63
CA ALA A 91 -10.29 -14.40 -10.82
C ALA A 91 -11.54 -14.34 -11.70
N GLU A 92 -11.70 -15.32 -12.58
CA GLU A 92 -13.00 -15.62 -13.17
C GLU A 92 -13.81 -16.31 -12.08
N ASP A 93 -14.73 -15.55 -11.46
CA ASP A 93 -15.99 -16.10 -10.95
C ASP A 93 -16.93 -14.97 -10.49
N GLU A 94 -17.81 -14.53 -11.39
CA GLU A 94 -19.24 -14.55 -11.07
C GLU A 94 -20.01 -14.98 -12.33
N ILE A 95 -20.33 -16.28 -12.32
CA ILE A 95 -21.39 -16.91 -13.09
C ILE A 95 -22.71 -16.17 -12.83
N LYS A 96 -23.08 -15.23 -13.71
CA LYS A 96 -24.46 -14.75 -13.86
C LYS A 96 -24.77 -14.44 -15.33
N ASN A 97 -25.19 -15.45 -16.06
CA ASN A 97 -26.54 -15.41 -16.63
C ASN A 97 -27.03 -16.80 -16.98
N SER A 98 -28.00 -17.24 -16.18
CA SER A 98 -28.89 -18.35 -16.46
C SER A 98 -29.73 -18.09 -17.72
N LYS A 99 -30.05 -19.19 -18.41
CA LYS A 99 -31.12 -19.41 -19.41
C LYS A 99 -30.76 -19.09 -20.86
N ASP A 100 -30.49 -20.15 -21.63
CA ASP A 100 -31.38 -20.56 -22.73
C ASP A 100 -31.13 -22.04 -23.14
N THR A 101 -32.18 -22.85 -22.93
CA THR A 101 -32.74 -24.00 -23.71
C THR A 101 -31.89 -24.61 -24.85
N GLU A 102 -31.69 -25.93 -25.01
CA GLU A 102 -32.65 -27.07 -25.13
C GLU A 102 -31.98 -28.45 -24.87
N PRO A 103 -32.73 -29.54 -24.58
CA PRO A 103 -32.18 -30.88 -24.36
C PRO A 103 -32.03 -31.68 -25.67
N VAL A 104 -30.85 -32.27 -25.90
CA VAL A 104 -30.64 -33.22 -27.01
C VAL A 104 -31.26 -34.58 -26.66
N LYS A 105 -32.26 -34.98 -27.45
CA LYS A 105 -32.88 -36.32 -27.43
C LYS A 105 -31.87 -37.39 -27.83
N ALA A 106 -31.67 -38.39 -26.97
CA ALA A 106 -31.07 -39.67 -27.37
C ALA A 106 -32.12 -40.50 -28.13
N LYS A 107 -31.78 -40.96 -29.34
CA LYS A 107 -32.54 -42.01 -30.04
C LYS A 107 -31.95 -43.38 -29.67
N ALA A 108 -32.86 -44.33 -29.47
CA ALA A 108 -32.64 -45.73 -29.10
C ALA A 108 -31.93 -46.55 -30.17
#